data_AF-A0A534JI17-F1
#
_entry.id   AF-A0A534JI17-F1
#
_cell.length_a   1.000
_cell.length_b   1.000
_cell.length_c   1.000
_cell.angle_alpha   90.00
_cell.angle_beta   90.00
_cell.angle_gamma   90.00
#
_symmetry.space_group_name_H-M   'P 1'
#
loop_
_entity.id
_entity.type
_entity.pdbx_description
1 polymer ?
#
loop_
_entity_poly.entity_id
_entity_poly.type
_entity_poly.pdbx_seq_one_letter_code
_entity_poly.pdbx_strand_id
1 'polypeptide(L)'
;MPSHLPGFKSRSPHSGSSSHDVRATVKTKRPHARGVPALKDIGERQAVKALLRIFDRGHPVGLGHDVGVVDWGDDYLVVTTDAINARTHVPAGAAPTQIGWYVVAVNLSDIAASGALPLGFVAALALPRARGPGPAGGGT
;
A
#
# COMPACT_ATOMS: atom_id res chain seq x y z
N MET A 1 -20.71 37.06 -38.14
CA MET A 1 -20.67 38.25 -37.25
C MET A 1 -20.66 37.75 -35.80
N PRO A 2 -19.81 38.29 -34.92
CA PRO A 2 -18.63 37.58 -34.43
C PRO A 2 -18.65 37.26 -32.92
N SER A 3 -17.88 36.26 -32.48
CA SER A 3 -17.40 36.18 -31.09
C SER A 3 -15.92 35.80 -31.09
N HIS A 4 -15.12 36.71 -30.54
CA HIS A 4 -13.67 36.75 -30.52
C HIS A 4 -13.03 35.58 -29.75
N LEU A 5 -11.99 34.98 -30.32
CA LEU A 5 -10.98 34.21 -29.59
C LEU A 5 -9.77 35.11 -29.32
N PRO A 6 -9.24 35.19 -28.08
CA PRO A 6 -8.04 35.97 -27.80
C PRO A 6 -6.77 35.24 -28.26
N GLY A 7 -5.92 35.99 -28.96
CA GLY A 7 -4.72 35.50 -29.65
C GLY A 7 -3.59 35.04 -28.73
N PHE A 8 -2.94 33.95 -29.15
CA PHE A 8 -1.69 33.43 -28.62
C PHE A 8 -0.52 34.23 -29.20
N LYS A 9 0.21 34.98 -28.36
CA LYS A 9 1.49 35.60 -28.74
C LYS A 9 2.65 34.78 -28.18
N SER A 10 3.48 34.25 -29.08
CA SER A 10 4.78 33.67 -28.73
C SER A 10 5.75 34.76 -28.29
N ARG A 11 6.52 34.49 -27.23
CA ARG A 11 7.78 35.19 -26.93
C ARG A 11 8.84 34.14 -26.62
N SER A 12 9.91 34.19 -27.41
CA SER A 12 11.15 33.43 -27.25
C SER A 12 11.94 33.90 -26.01
N PRO A 13 12.93 33.12 -25.54
CA PRO A 13 13.40 33.17 -24.17
C PRO A 13 14.50 34.23 -23.97
N HIS A 14 14.43 34.95 -22.85
CA HIS A 14 15.59 35.63 -22.30
C HIS A 14 16.15 34.84 -21.12
N SER A 15 17.44 34.53 -21.28
CA SER A 15 18.40 34.03 -20.32
C SER A 15 18.45 34.91 -19.06
N GLY A 16 18.39 34.26 -17.89
CA GLY A 16 18.61 34.92 -16.61
C GLY A 16 18.86 33.86 -15.55
N SER A 17 20.13 33.60 -15.26
CA SER A 17 20.59 32.83 -14.12
C SER A 17 20.16 33.48 -12.81
N SER A 18 19.60 32.71 -11.89
CA SER A 18 19.88 32.92 -10.46
C SER A 18 19.52 31.65 -9.69
N SER A 19 20.56 31.01 -9.18
CA SER A 19 20.50 29.91 -8.22
C SER A 19 19.80 30.36 -6.95
N HIS A 20 18.60 29.87 -6.70
CA HIS A 20 18.01 29.88 -5.36
C HIS A 20 17.61 28.44 -5.01
N ASP A 21 18.54 27.71 -4.40
CA ASP A 21 18.25 26.46 -3.71
C ASP A 21 17.48 26.79 -2.43
N VAL A 22 16.18 27.00 -2.57
CA VAL A 22 15.25 27.03 -1.44
C VAL A 22 14.83 25.59 -1.19
N ARG A 23 15.65 24.85 -0.43
CA ARG A 23 15.14 23.69 0.31
C ARG A 23 14.15 24.18 1.35
N ALA A 24 12.90 24.38 0.90
CA ALA A 24 11.76 24.51 1.77
C ALA A 24 11.56 23.16 2.47
N THR A 25 12.14 23.02 3.66
CA THR A 25 11.80 21.91 4.55
C THR A 25 10.36 22.14 5.00
N VAL A 26 9.41 21.54 4.29
CA VAL A 26 8.02 21.50 4.72
C VAL A 26 7.99 20.66 6.00
N LYS A 27 8.05 21.32 7.16
CA LYS A 27 7.66 20.73 8.43
C LYS A 27 6.17 20.43 8.32
N THR A 28 5.82 19.20 7.97
CA THR A 28 4.43 18.74 7.98
C THR A 28 3.92 18.86 9.42
N LYS A 29 3.15 19.93 9.70
CA LYS A 29 2.32 20.01 10.91
C LYS A 29 1.50 18.72 10.95
N ARG A 30 1.54 18.00 12.06
CA ARG A 30 0.84 16.71 12.22
C ARG A 30 -0.61 16.88 11.72
N PRO A 31 -1.08 16.08 10.74
CA PRO A 31 -2.32 16.35 10.02
C PRO A 31 -3.58 16.02 10.83
N HIS A 32 -3.45 15.67 12.12
CA HIS A 32 -4.62 15.32 12.91
C HIS A 32 -5.32 16.60 13.36
N ALA A 33 -6.56 16.77 12.88
CA ALA A 33 -7.51 17.72 13.44
C ALA A 33 -7.46 17.59 14.97
N ARG A 34 -7.33 18.72 15.67
CA ARG A 34 -7.18 18.75 17.15
C ARG A 34 -8.20 17.80 17.79
N GLY A 35 -7.71 16.76 18.46
CA GLY A 35 -8.53 15.79 19.21
C GLY A 35 -8.62 14.37 18.63
N VAL A 36 -8.13 14.10 17.41
CA VAL A 36 -8.08 12.73 16.87
C VAL A 36 -6.73 12.07 17.20
N PRO A 37 -6.70 10.94 17.94
CA PRO A 37 -5.47 10.20 18.23
C PRO A 37 -4.78 9.74 16.94
N ALA A 38 -3.44 9.73 16.92
CA ALA A 38 -2.72 9.09 15.83
C ALA A 38 -2.78 7.56 15.94
N LEU A 39 -2.63 6.86 14.81
CA LEU A 39 -2.55 5.39 14.77
C LEU A 39 -1.47 4.82 15.71
N LYS A 40 -0.31 5.48 15.79
CA LYS A 40 0.77 5.10 16.71
C LYS A 40 0.41 5.28 18.19
N ASP A 41 -0.55 6.14 18.51
CA ASP A 41 -0.93 6.47 19.89
C ASP A 41 -2.00 5.48 20.40
N ILE A 42 -2.77 4.85 19.50
CA ILE A 42 -3.82 3.87 19.84
C ILE A 42 -3.34 2.41 19.74
N GLY A 43 -2.37 2.14 18.86
CA GLY A 43 -1.87 0.79 18.59
C GLY A 43 -2.83 -0.06 17.74
N GLU A 44 -2.30 -1.18 17.26
CA GLU A 44 -2.97 -2.07 16.30
C GLU A 44 -4.31 -2.60 16.81
N ARG A 45 -4.32 -3.22 18.00
CA ARG A 45 -5.54 -3.85 18.55
C ARG A 45 -6.71 -2.89 18.69
N GLN A 46 -6.45 -1.63 19.08
CA GLN A 46 -7.51 -0.62 19.17
C GLN A 46 -7.92 -0.11 17.79
N ALA A 47 -6.99 0.02 16.85
CA ALA A 47 -7.32 0.34 15.46
C ALA A 47 -8.22 -0.74 14.85
N VAL A 48 -7.89 -2.01 15.02
CA VAL A 48 -8.73 -3.15 14.60
C VAL A 48 -10.10 -3.06 15.26
N LYS A 49 -10.18 -2.89 16.58
CA LYS A 49 -11.46 -2.72 17.28
C LYS A 49 -12.30 -1.56 16.74
N ALA A 50 -11.67 -0.45 16.36
CA ALA A 50 -12.37 0.67 15.74
C ALA A 50 -12.92 0.31 14.35
N LEU A 51 -12.15 -0.43 13.53
CA LEU A 51 -12.62 -0.93 12.24
C LEU A 51 -13.78 -1.92 12.40
N LEU A 52 -13.67 -2.87 13.34
CA LEU A 52 -14.73 -3.85 13.60
C LEU A 52 -16.07 -3.16 13.89
N ARG A 53 -16.08 -2.09 14.70
CA ARG A 53 -17.30 -1.31 14.98
C ARG A 53 -17.94 -0.67 13.74
N ILE A 54 -17.16 -0.35 12.71
CA ILE A 54 -17.64 0.28 11.48
C ILE A 54 -18.21 -0.76 10.52
N PHE A 55 -17.61 -1.94 10.50
CA PHE A 55 -17.90 -3.01 9.55
C PHE A 55 -18.80 -4.12 10.08
N ASP A 56 -19.08 -4.16 11.38
CA ASP A 56 -19.99 -5.13 11.98
C ASP A 56 -21.44 -4.87 11.54
N ARG A 57 -21.84 -5.51 10.44
CA ARG A 57 -23.15 -5.35 9.78
C ARG A 57 -23.87 -6.69 9.59
N GLY A 58 -23.59 -7.67 10.43
CA GLY A 58 -24.18 -9.02 10.33
C GLY A 58 -23.43 -9.95 9.39
N HIS A 59 -22.12 -10.12 9.60
CA HIS A 59 -21.31 -11.07 8.84
C HIS A 59 -21.62 -12.52 9.25
N PRO A 60 -21.62 -13.50 8.32
CA PRO A 60 -22.07 -14.87 8.58
C PRO A 60 -21.42 -15.58 9.78
N VAL A 61 -20.12 -15.33 10.00
CA VAL A 61 -19.35 -15.88 11.14
C VAL A 61 -18.88 -14.80 12.13
N GLY A 62 -19.40 -13.57 11.99
CA GLY A 62 -18.91 -12.42 12.73
C GLY A 62 -17.55 -11.90 12.23
N LEU A 63 -17.05 -10.85 12.86
CA LEU A 63 -15.73 -10.28 12.59
C LEU A 63 -14.76 -10.63 13.73
N GLY A 64 -13.47 -10.81 13.41
CA GLY A 64 -12.42 -11.09 14.40
C GLY A 64 -11.76 -12.47 14.31
N HIS A 65 -12.06 -13.22 13.26
CA HIS A 65 -11.25 -14.36 12.81
C HIS A 65 -10.12 -13.88 11.90
N ASP A 66 -9.10 -14.71 11.71
CA ASP A 66 -7.96 -14.43 10.80
C ASP A 66 -8.38 -14.36 9.32
N VAL A 67 -9.65 -14.67 9.02
CA VAL A 67 -10.22 -14.63 7.68
C VAL A 67 -11.55 -13.86 7.66
N GLY A 68 -11.83 -13.22 6.53
CA GLY A 68 -13.15 -12.72 6.18
C GLY A 68 -13.98 -13.82 5.50
N VAL A 69 -15.28 -13.86 5.79
CA VAL A 69 -16.20 -14.83 5.20
C VAL A 69 -17.35 -14.10 4.52
N VAL A 70 -17.64 -14.53 3.30
CA VAL A 70 -18.70 -14.00 2.46
C VAL A 70 -19.64 -15.15 2.09
N ASP A 71 -20.94 -14.89 2.15
CA ASP A 71 -21.98 -15.81 1.67
C ASP A 71 -21.77 -16.11 0.17
N TRP A 72 -21.72 -17.39 -0.19
CA TRP A 72 -21.59 -17.89 -1.55
C TRP A 72 -22.67 -18.95 -1.85
N GLY A 73 -23.90 -18.70 -1.39
CA GLY A 73 -25.04 -19.59 -1.63
C GLY A 73 -25.00 -20.82 -0.72
N ASP A 74 -24.73 -22.00 -1.29
CA ASP A 74 -24.64 -23.24 -0.52
C ASP A 74 -23.30 -23.36 0.25
N ASP A 75 -22.32 -22.54 -0.11
CA ASP A 75 -20.98 -22.52 0.47
C ASP A 75 -20.63 -21.12 1.02
N TYR A 76 -19.45 -21.03 1.64
CA TYR A 76 -18.85 -19.78 2.07
C TYR A 76 -17.54 -19.52 1.31
N LEU A 77 -17.37 -18.29 0.82
CA LEU A 77 -16.10 -17.83 0.31
C LEU A 77 -15.27 -17.25 1.46
N VAL A 78 -14.09 -17.82 1.67
CA VAL A 78 -13.13 -17.36 2.68
C VAL A 78 -12.03 -16.55 2.02
N VAL A 79 -11.72 -15.39 2.59
CA VAL A 79 -10.74 -14.44 2.06
C VAL A 79 -9.80 -14.00 3.19
N THR A 80 -8.49 -14.04 2.95
CA THR A 80 -7.49 -13.39 3.79
C THR A 80 -6.63 -12.46 2.95
N THR A 81 -5.93 -11.54 3.61
CA THR A 81 -4.86 -10.76 2.99
C THR A 81 -3.80 -10.37 4.02
N ASP A 82 -2.55 -10.69 3.72
CA ASP A 82 -1.39 -10.24 4.48
C ASP A 82 -0.54 -9.24 3.70
N ALA A 83 -0.22 -8.11 4.35
CA ALA A 83 0.64 -7.09 3.78
C ALA A 83 2.12 -7.39 4.09
N ILE A 84 2.87 -7.85 3.10
CA ILE A 84 4.31 -8.15 3.24
C ILE A 84 5.18 -6.94 2.88
N ASN A 85 5.92 -6.45 3.87
CA ASN A 85 6.88 -5.36 3.73
C ASN A 85 8.33 -5.87 3.70
N ALA A 86 9.08 -5.49 2.67
CA ALA A 86 10.47 -5.89 2.46
C ALA A 86 11.42 -5.48 3.60
N ARG A 87 11.15 -4.41 4.35
CA ARG A 87 12.00 -3.98 5.47
C ARG A 87 11.83 -4.80 6.74
N THR A 88 10.66 -5.40 6.95
CA THR A 88 10.30 -6.02 8.23
C THR A 88 10.09 -7.52 8.13
N HIS A 89 9.65 -8.04 6.98
CA HIS A 89 9.29 -9.45 6.82
C HIS A 89 10.23 -10.23 5.90
N VAL A 90 11.02 -9.54 5.08
CA VAL A 90 11.92 -10.18 4.10
C VAL A 90 13.36 -10.07 4.60
N PRO A 91 14.06 -11.19 4.83
CA PRO A 91 15.48 -11.17 5.17
C PRO A 91 16.33 -10.52 4.07
N ALA A 92 17.40 -9.85 4.48
CA ALA A 92 18.36 -9.28 3.53
C ALA A 92 18.98 -10.38 2.65
N GLY A 93 18.98 -10.18 1.33
CA GLY A 93 19.53 -11.13 0.38
C GLY A 93 18.61 -12.30 0.01
N ALA A 94 17.37 -12.34 0.50
CA ALA A 94 16.40 -13.34 0.07
C ALA A 94 16.18 -13.29 -1.45
N ALA A 95 16.23 -14.45 -2.10
CA ALA A 95 15.98 -14.57 -3.53
C ALA A 95 14.51 -14.24 -3.84
N PRO A 96 14.19 -13.68 -5.03
CA PRO A 96 12.81 -13.39 -5.41
C PRO A 96 11.86 -14.60 -5.30
N THR A 97 12.35 -15.80 -5.59
CA THR A 97 11.58 -17.04 -5.46
C THR A 97 11.26 -17.39 -4.00
N GLN A 98 12.18 -17.14 -3.07
CA GLN A 98 11.95 -17.34 -1.63
C GLN A 98 10.92 -16.34 -1.11
N ILE A 99 10.99 -15.09 -1.57
CA ILE A 99 10.01 -14.05 -1.23
C ILE A 99 8.63 -14.44 -1.76
N GLY A 100 8.54 -14.87 -3.02
CA GLY A 100 7.28 -15.31 -3.63
C GLY A 100 6.67 -16.50 -2.88
N TRP A 101 7.49 -17.51 -2.55
CA TRP A 101 7.04 -18.65 -1.76
C TRP A 101 6.50 -18.22 -0.40
N TYR A 102 7.23 -17.35 0.31
CA TYR A 102 6.83 -16.85 1.62
C TYR A 102 5.50 -16.08 1.56
N VAL A 103 5.34 -15.17 0.59
CA VAL A 103 4.12 -14.37 0.40
C VAL A 103 2.89 -15.26 0.19
N VAL A 104 3.02 -16.34 -0.58
CA VAL A 104 1.92 -17.29 -0.79
C VAL A 104 1.69 -18.14 0.46
N ALA A 105 2.77 -18.63 1.10
CA ALA A 105 2.69 -19.52 2.24
C ALA A 105 1.99 -18.88 3.45
N VAL A 106 2.26 -17.61 3.75
CA VAL A 106 1.64 -16.89 4.88
C VAL A 106 0.14 -16.69 4.66
N ASN A 107 -0.30 -16.26 3.48
CA ASN A 107 -1.73 -16.13 3.20
C ASN A 107 -2.44 -17.50 3.16
N LEU A 108 -1.77 -18.54 2.64
CA LEU A 108 -2.35 -19.89 2.60
C LEU A 108 -2.48 -20.53 3.98
N SER A 109 -1.63 -20.14 4.93
CA SER A 109 -1.71 -20.58 6.34
C SER A 109 -3.06 -20.24 6.95
N ASP A 110 -3.56 -19.01 6.77
CA ASP A 110 -4.85 -18.60 7.35
C ASP A 110 -6.02 -19.37 6.74
N ILE A 111 -5.98 -19.59 5.41
CA ILE A 111 -6.99 -20.39 4.70
C ILE A 111 -6.99 -21.84 5.22
N ALA A 112 -5.82 -22.42 5.42
CA ALA A 112 -5.70 -23.77 5.98
C ALA A 112 -6.20 -23.81 7.43
N ALA A 113 -5.89 -22.79 8.24
CA ALA A 113 -6.34 -22.68 9.62
C ALA A 113 -7.86 -22.51 9.73
N SER A 114 -8.50 -21.87 8.76
CA SER A 114 -9.96 -21.76 8.69
C SER A 114 -10.65 -23.03 8.17
N GLY A 115 -9.90 -24.05 7.76
CA GLY A 115 -10.44 -25.28 7.17
C GLY A 115 -11.00 -25.14 5.76
N ALA A 116 -10.70 -24.02 5.07
CA ALA A 116 -11.16 -23.77 3.72
C ALA A 116 -10.19 -24.36 2.69
N LEU A 117 -10.69 -24.61 1.47
CA LEU A 117 -9.86 -25.00 0.34
C LEU A 117 -9.46 -23.76 -0.47
N PRO A 118 -8.16 -23.56 -0.76
CA PRO A 118 -7.71 -22.42 -1.55
C PRO A 118 -8.20 -22.53 -3.00
N LEU A 119 -8.85 -21.46 -3.48
CA LEU A 119 -9.35 -21.36 -4.86
C LEU A 119 -8.44 -20.53 -5.77
N GLY A 120 -7.71 -19.58 -5.22
CA GLY A 120 -6.86 -18.68 -5.97
C GLY A 120 -6.10 -17.71 -5.08
N PHE A 121 -5.20 -16.93 -5.68
CA PHE A 121 -4.37 -15.96 -4.98
C PHE A 121 -4.30 -14.66 -5.77
N VAL A 122 -4.48 -13.54 -5.08
CA VAL A 122 -4.37 -12.20 -5.65
C VAL A 122 -3.26 -11.46 -4.92
N ALA A 123 -2.32 -10.89 -5.69
CA ALA A 123 -1.20 -10.13 -5.15
C ALA A 123 -1.27 -8.66 -5.58
N ALA A 124 -1.18 -7.76 -4.61
CA ALA A 124 -0.95 -6.33 -4.85
C ALA A 124 0.52 -6.00 -4.54
N LEU A 125 1.30 -5.66 -5.58
CA LEU A 125 2.74 -5.44 -5.47
C LEU A 125 3.10 -3.95 -5.59
N ALA A 126 3.77 -3.42 -4.57
CA ALA A 126 4.41 -2.11 -4.62
C ALA A 126 5.91 -2.26 -4.89
N LEU A 127 6.31 -2.16 -6.16
CA LEU A 127 7.70 -2.32 -6.58
C LEU A 127 8.41 -0.96 -6.66
N PRO A 128 9.68 -0.85 -6.23
CA PRO A 128 10.47 0.35 -6.48
C PRO A 128 10.66 0.52 -7.99
N ARG A 129 10.90 1.76 -8.43
CA ARG A 129 11.33 2.00 -9.81
C ARG A 129 12.57 1.17 -10.08
N ALA A 130 12.58 0.47 -11.22
CA ALA A 130 13.77 -0.22 -11.69
C ALA A 130 14.94 0.77 -11.68
N ARG A 131 15.97 0.49 -10.89
CA ARG A 131 17.23 1.19 -11.03
C ARG A 131 17.80 0.72 -12.35
N GLY A 132 18.06 1.66 -13.27
CA GLY A 132 18.84 1.35 -14.48
C GLY A 132 20.18 0.71 -14.10
N PRO A 133 20.89 0.07 -15.04
CA PRO A 133 22.19 -0.52 -14.76
C PRO A 133 23.05 0.50 -14.02
N GLY A 134 23.55 0.12 -12.85
CA GLY A 134 24.51 0.94 -12.11
C GLY A 134 25.72 1.23 -13.01
N PRO A 135 26.44 2.35 -12.80
CA PRO A 135 27.62 2.64 -13.60
C PRO A 135 28.52 1.41 -13.61
N ALA A 136 28.86 0.94 -14.81
CA ALA A 136 29.80 -0.15 -15.00
C ALA A 136 31.05 0.22 -14.20
N GLY A 137 31.37 -0.58 -13.19
CA GLY A 137 32.57 -0.39 -12.39
C GLY A 137 33.77 -0.34 -13.33
N GLY A 138 34.39 0.84 -13.43
CA GLY A 138 35.68 0.99 -14.06
C GLY A 138 36.67 0.16 -13.26
N GLY A 139 37.19 -0.89 -13.88
CA GLY A 139 38.37 -1.57 -13.37
C GLY A 139 39.56 -0.63 -13.45
N THR A 140 40.25 -0.48 -12.32
CA THR A 140 41.69 -0.22 -12.22
C THR A 140 42.19 -0.95 -11.00
#